data_AF-A0A8T3RNX4-F1
#
_entry.id   AF-A0A8T3RNX4-F1
#
_cell.length_a   1.000
_cell.length_b   1.000
_cell.length_c   1.000
_cell.angle_alpha   90.00
_cell.angle_beta   90.00
_cell.angle_gamma   90.00
#
_symmetry.space_group_name_H-M   'P 1'
#
loop_
_entity.id
_entity.type
_entity.pdbx_description
1 polymer ?
#
loop_
_entity_poly.entity_id
_entity_poly.type
_entity_poly.pdbx_seq_one_letter_code
_entity_poly.pdbx_strand_id
1 'polypeptide(L)' 'MRRAELRLAAADWRAVESLRRSGLHLAREVNRAHILAALDRGVSDAQISQVLGVERTAIWRTRSAYRE' A
#
# COMPACT_ATOMS: atom_id res chain seq x y z
N MET A 1 6.01 -2.13 26.48
CA MET A 1 4.86 -3.03 26.23
C MET A 1 5.22 -3.95 25.08
N ARG A 2 5.03 -5.28 25.22
CA ARG A 2 5.30 -6.24 24.13
C ARG A 2 4.13 -6.20 23.15
N ARG A 3 4.41 -5.95 21.87
CA ARG A 3 3.41 -5.97 20.80
C ARG A 3 2.93 -7.40 20.59
N ALA A 4 1.63 -7.64 20.62
CA ALA A 4 1.07 -8.93 20.26
C ALA A 4 1.26 -9.17 18.75
N GLU A 5 1.57 -10.41 18.37
CA GLU A 5 1.59 -10.81 16.96
C GLU A 5 0.16 -10.77 16.40
N LEU A 6 -0.04 -10.04 15.30
CA LEU A 6 -1.30 -9.99 14.58
C LEU A 6 -1.23 -10.93 13.39
N ARG A 7 -2.12 -11.93 13.35
CA ARG A 7 -2.38 -12.76 12.18
C ARG A 7 -3.87 -12.71 11.88
N LEU A 8 -4.22 -12.23 10.69
CA LEU A 8 -5.62 -12.18 10.26
C LEU A 8 -6.14 -13.60 10.00
N ALA A 9 -7.40 -13.85 10.34
CA ALA A 9 -8.08 -15.05 9.87
C ALA A 9 -8.29 -14.95 8.35
N ALA A 10 -8.46 -16.09 7.68
CA ALA A 10 -8.65 -16.11 6.23
C ALA A 10 -9.88 -15.31 5.76
N ALA A 11 -10.93 -15.25 6.59
CA ALA A 11 -12.13 -14.46 6.30
C ALA A 11 -11.82 -12.94 6.32
N ASP A 12 -11.12 -12.47 7.36
CA ASP A 12 -10.74 -11.06 7.49
C ASP A 12 -9.76 -10.64 6.39
N TRP A 13 -8.79 -11.51 6.08
CA TRP A 13 -7.86 -11.26 4.98
C TRP A 13 -8.58 -11.06 3.65
N ARG A 14 -9.59 -11.90 3.35
CA ARG A 14 -10.42 -11.75 2.15
C ARG A 14 -11.26 -10.48 2.17
N ALA A 15 -11.79 -10.08 3.32
CA ALA A 15 -12.57 -8.85 3.45
C ALA A 15 -11.71 -7.61 3.17
N VAL A 16 -10.49 -7.57 3.74
CA VAL A 16 -9.51 -6.50 3.48
C VAL A 16 -9.12 -6.46 1.99
N GLU A 17 -8.83 -7.61 1.39
CA GLU A 17 -8.48 -7.69 -0.02
C GLU A 17 -9.64 -7.25 -0.91
N SER A 18 -10.87 -7.64 -0.58
CA SER A 18 -12.06 -7.20 -1.31
C SER A 18 -12.22 -5.70 -1.27
N LEU A 19 -12.11 -5.08 -0.09
CA LEU A 19 -12.19 -3.61 0.08
C LEU A 19 -11.13 -2.89 -0.77
N ARG A 20 -9.91 -3.44 -0.80
CA ARG A 20 -8.82 -2.88 -1.61
C ARG A 20 -9.11 -2.96 -3.11
N ARG A 21 -9.69 -4.07 -3.57
CA ARG A 21 -9.98 -4.31 -5.00
C ARG A 21 -11.26 -3.61 -5.48
N SER A 22 -12.28 -3.50 -4.63
CA SER A 22 -13.57 -2.87 -4.96
C SER A 22 -13.56 -1.36 -4.82
N GLY A 23 -12.44 -0.77 -4.37
CA GLY A 23 -12.33 0.66 -4.19
C GLY A 23 -12.47 1.43 -5.50
N LEU A 24 -13.42 2.37 -5.53
CA LEU A 24 -13.47 3.49 -6.47
C LEU A 24 -12.15 4.30 -6.43
N HIS A 25 -12.05 5.36 -7.24
CA HIS A 25 -10.88 6.26 -7.31
C HIS A 25 -10.18 6.54 -5.96
N LEU A 26 -10.95 6.67 -4.87
CA LEU A 26 -10.48 6.79 -3.48
C LEU A 26 -9.39 5.78 -3.07
N ALA A 27 -9.52 4.48 -3.39
CA ALA A 27 -8.49 3.50 -3.03
C ALA A 27 -7.16 3.76 -3.75
N ARG A 28 -7.22 4.26 -4.99
CA ARG A 28 -6.03 4.63 -5.77
C ARG A 28 -5.39 5.89 -5.20
N GLU A 29 -6.19 6.89 -4.82
CA GLU A 29 -5.71 8.13 -4.20
C GLU A 29 -5.04 7.87 -2.85
N VAL A 30 -5.69 7.06 -2.00
CA VAL A 30 -5.13 6.63 -0.71
C VAL A 30 -3.82 5.87 -0.92
N ASN A 31 -3.75 4.93 -1.87
CA ASN A 31 -2.52 4.23 -2.18
C ASN A 31 -1.41 5.18 -2.67
N ARG A 32 -1.72 6.15 -3.53
CA ARG A 32 -0.74 7.14 -4.00
C ARG A 32 -0.21 8.00 -2.85
N ALA A 33 -1.08 8.46 -1.96
CA ALA A 33 -0.67 9.23 -0.77
C ALA A 33 0.30 8.42 0.12
N HIS A 34 -0.03 7.15 0.40
CA HIS A 34 0.84 6.28 1.18
C HIS A 34 2.17 5.95 0.48
N ILE A 35 2.15 5.72 -0.84
CA ILE A 35 3.37 5.51 -1.63
C ILE A 35 4.29 6.73 -1.50
N LEU A 36 3.77 7.95 -1.71
CA LEU A 36 4.57 9.17 -1.61
C LEU A 36 5.15 9.37 -0.20
N ALA A 37 4.31 9.21 0.82
CA ALA A 37 4.75 9.32 2.22
C ALA A 37 5.82 8.29 2.61
N ALA A 38 5.79 7.09 2.03
CA ALA A 38 6.78 6.05 2.27
C ALA A 38 8.08 6.32 1.51
N LEU A 39 7.99 6.76 0.25
CA LEU A 39 9.15 7.15 -0.56
C LEU A 39 9.92 8.32 0.08
N ASP A 40 9.19 9.34 0.57
CA ASP A 40 9.76 10.48 1.29
C ASP A 40 10.57 10.06 2.52
N ARG A 41 10.13 9.00 3.20
CA ARG A 41 10.82 8.40 4.35
C ARG A 41 11.92 7.40 3.98
N GLY A 42 12.24 7.25 2.69
CA GLY A 42 13.26 6.32 2.20
C GLY A 42 12.89 4.84 2.30
N VAL A 43 11.61 4.50 2.43
CA VAL A 43 11.16 3.10 2.46
C VAL A 43 11.37 2.45 1.09
N SER A 44 11.92 1.24 1.07
CA SER A 44 12.19 0.53 -0.19
C SER A 44 10.91 0.16 -0.96
N ASP A 45 10.98 0.18 -2.29
CA ASP A 45 9.87 -0.23 -3.17
C ASP A 45 9.37 -1.66 -2.84
N ALA A 46 10.27 -2.56 -2.41
CA ALA A 46 9.92 -3.92 -2.00
C ALA A 46 9.04 -3.94 -0.74
N GLN A 47 9.41 -3.17 0.28
CA GLN A 47 8.63 -3.07 1.51
C GLN A 47 7.30 -2.35 1.28
N ILE A 48 7.27 -1.30 0.45
CA ILE A 48 6.02 -0.61 0.06
C ILE A 48 5.09 -1.59 -0.65
N SER A 49 5.61 -2.37 -1.60
CA SER A 49 4.84 -3.39 -2.33
C SER A 49 4.29 -4.46 -1.39
N GLN A 50 5.10 -4.94 -0.44
CA GLN A 50 4.69 -5.94 0.54
C GLN A 50 3.59 -5.42 1.48
N VAL A 51 3.69 -4.17 1.95
CA VAL A 51 2.77 -3.59 2.93
C VAL A 51 1.46 -3.14 2.27
N LEU A 52 1.53 -2.46 1.12
CA LEU A 52 0.35 -1.92 0.45
C LEU A 52 -0.31 -2.91 -0.52
N GLY A 53 0.37 -4.02 -0.86
CA GLY A 53 -0.10 -5.00 -1.84
C GLY A 53 -0.21 -4.42 -3.25
N VAL A 54 0.64 -3.44 -3.58
CA VAL A 54 0.67 -2.78 -4.90
C VAL A 54 1.86 -3.28 -5.72
N GLU A 55 1.73 -3.30 -7.04
CA GLU A 55 2.84 -3.62 -7.91
C GLU A 55 3.91 -2.52 -7.94
N ARG A 56 5.16 -2.90 -8.18
CA ARG A 56 6.29 -1.97 -8.38
C ARG A 56 6.00 -0.93 -9.46
N THR A 57 5.26 -1.29 -10.51
CA THR A 57 4.87 -0.36 -11.57
C THR A 57 3.96 0.77 -11.06
N ALA A 58 3.09 0.51 -10.06
CA ALA A 58 2.26 1.54 -9.45
C ALA A 58 3.11 2.52 -8.61
N ILE A 59 4.11 2.01 -7.90
CA ILE A 59 5.08 2.82 -7.16
C ILE A 59 5.86 3.71 -8.12
N TRP A 60 6.40 3.14 -9.21
CA TRP A 60 7.13 3.86 -10.23
C TRP A 60 6.27 4.97 -10.87
N ARG A 61 5.05 4.66 -11.34
CA ARG A 61 4.16 5.67 -11.94
C ARG A 61 3.83 6.81 -10.97
N THR A 62 3.64 6.48 -9.69
CA THR A 62 3.36 7.49 -8.66
C THR A 62 4.57 8.39 -8.43
N ARG A 63 5.77 7.81 -8.29
CA ARG A 63 7.02 8.56 -8.15
C ARG A 63 7.30 9.45 -9.36
N SER A 64 7.17 8.92 -10.56
CA SER A 64 7.45 9.66 -11.80
C SER A 64 6.50 10.84 -12.01
N ALA A 65 5.26 10.77 -11.53
CA ALA A 65 4.32 11.89 -11.61
C ALA A 65 4.67 13.06 -10.66
N TYR A 66 5.61 12.86 -9.73
CA TYR A 66 6.03 13.83 -8.72
C TYR A 66 7.53 14.18 -8.81
N ARG A 67 8.23 13.65 -9.81
CA ARG A 67 9.56 14.12 -10.18
C ARG A 67 9.37 15.19 -11.24
N GLU A 68 9.71 16.43 -10.91
CA GLU A 68 9.93 17.49 -11.90
C GLU A 68 11.04 17.10 -12.89
#